data_AF-A0A9D7D7T0-F1
#
_entry.id   AF-A0A9D7D7T0-F1
#
_cell.length_a   1.000
_cell.length_b   1.000
_cell.length_c   1.000
_cell.angle_alpha   90.00
_cell.angle_beta   90.00
_cell.angle_gamma   90.00
#
_symmetry.space_group_name_H-M   'P 1'
#
loop_
_entity.id
_entity.type
_entity.pdbx_description
1 polymer ?
#
loop_
_entity_poly.entity_id
_entity_poly.type
_entity_poly.pdbx_seq_one_letter_code
_entity_poly.pdbx_strand_id
1 'polypeptide(L)'
;MVNFAVAAAIAPDLASRVMRLLPREFQDAFVQAPDVFMFFSSIFLAAVLVAAFWMLTGMGKASSMARMALRGQALKRSKDHRALVLIAEIEGGGSLLRQEMKEAIEDNFGMFSFEQDVQVDLFPIKLKTVSPRAHPETRRRIAVEAGEALERSAADVIVWGKRNMLGKIELRITTLPGYGRTHEVQDFSLGWKVGRPDEAVQRALAFALARKARPVLHRPQDYKPERLQPIVEGLDKLVDLRPVEISENLYLDILSDFASGALSLGERGGHIKWLSKALDARQRYLDAVDRTTDPISWGSAQQEIGRALTALGEREGARDKLEEGASRLRLAMDALRSTDSLQQAEVALRALQRAEQTLQQRRRVGLRWPG
;
A
#
# COMPACT_ATOMS: atom_id res chain seq x y z
N MET A 1 -11.68 9.76 -45.49
CA MET A 1 -11.42 8.83 -46.60
C MET A 1 -10.03 9.13 -47.14
N VAL A 2 -9.03 8.32 -46.82
CA VAL A 2 -7.67 8.50 -47.35
C VAL A 2 -7.68 8.06 -48.82
N ASN A 3 -7.24 8.94 -49.70
CA ASN A 3 -7.39 8.82 -51.15
C ASN A 3 -6.36 7.81 -51.70
N PHE A 4 -6.75 6.54 -51.84
CA PHE A 4 -5.90 5.45 -52.31
C PHE A 4 -5.35 5.64 -53.75
N ALA A 5 -5.90 6.58 -54.53
CA ALA A 5 -5.47 6.83 -55.90
C ALA A 5 -4.10 7.54 -56.03
N VAL A 6 -3.67 8.32 -55.04
CA VAL A 6 -2.38 9.04 -55.09
C VAL A 6 -1.19 8.13 -54.75
N ALA A 7 -1.42 7.07 -53.95
CA ALA A 7 -0.39 6.09 -53.62
C ALA A 7 -0.01 5.18 -54.81
N ALA A 8 -0.95 4.94 -55.73
CA ALA A 8 -0.76 4.04 -56.87
C ALA A 8 0.14 4.64 -57.99
N ALA A 9 0.20 5.97 -58.13
CA ALA A 9 0.99 6.63 -59.17
C ALA A 9 2.45 6.89 -58.79
N ILE A 10 2.79 6.86 -57.49
CA ILE A 10 4.15 7.13 -56.98
C ILE A 10 5.02 5.85 -56.93
N ALA A 11 4.38 4.69 -56.82
CA ALA A 11 5.06 3.39 -56.70
C ALA A 11 5.98 2.99 -57.87
N PRO A 12 5.62 3.19 -59.16
CA PRO A 12 6.45 2.69 -60.27
C PRO A 12 7.75 3.50 -60.51
N ASP A 13 7.75 4.83 -60.33
CA ASP A 13 8.96 5.66 -60.50
C ASP A 13 9.98 5.37 -59.38
N LEU A 14 9.50 5.23 -58.14
CA LEU A 14 10.33 4.84 -56.99
C LEU A 14 10.92 3.44 -57.14
N ALA A 15 10.12 2.46 -57.57
CA ALA A 15 10.60 1.11 -57.85
C ALA A 15 11.69 1.09 -58.94
N SER A 16 11.55 1.91 -59.98
CA SER A 16 12.54 2.01 -61.07
C SER A 16 13.88 2.60 -60.61
N ARG A 17 13.85 3.60 -59.72
CA ARG A 17 15.06 4.21 -59.15
C ARG A 17 15.76 3.29 -58.18
N VAL A 18 15.00 2.55 -57.37
CA VAL A 18 15.54 1.54 -56.44
C VAL A 18 16.17 0.37 -57.21
N MET A 19 15.56 -0.10 -58.30
CA MET A 19 16.12 -1.18 -59.12
C MET A 19 17.48 -0.83 -59.74
N ARG A 20 17.70 0.43 -60.13
CA ARG A 20 18.98 0.89 -60.70
C ARG A 20 20.12 0.93 -59.69
N LEU A 21 19.82 0.90 -58.39
CA LEU A 21 20.81 0.88 -57.31
C LEU A 21 21.24 -0.54 -56.94
N LEU A 22 20.52 -1.56 -57.39
CA LEU A 22 20.86 -2.96 -57.13
C LEU A 22 22.00 -3.44 -58.06
N PRO A 23 22.87 -4.37 -57.60
CA PRO A 23 23.89 -4.98 -58.45
C PRO A 23 23.28 -5.62 -59.71
N ARG A 24 24.02 -5.64 -60.82
CA ARG A 24 23.52 -6.14 -62.12
C ARG A 24 22.93 -7.55 -62.04
N GLU A 25 23.53 -8.42 -61.23
CA GLU A 25 23.05 -9.80 -61.00
C GLU A 25 21.62 -9.85 -60.41
N PHE A 26 21.26 -8.91 -59.54
CA PHE A 26 19.89 -8.80 -58.98
C PHE A 26 18.92 -8.20 -59.98
N GLN A 27 19.38 -7.27 -60.83
CA GLN A 27 18.57 -6.72 -61.92
C GLN A 27 18.23 -7.81 -62.94
N ASP A 28 19.21 -8.64 -63.31
CA ASP A 28 19.04 -9.76 -64.22
C ASP A 28 18.11 -10.84 -63.63
N ALA A 29 18.25 -11.16 -62.34
CA ALA A 29 17.36 -12.09 -61.65
C ALA A 29 15.89 -11.61 -61.58
N PHE A 30 15.66 -10.31 -61.40
CA PHE A 30 14.33 -9.71 -61.41
C PHE A 30 13.66 -9.81 -62.80
N VAL A 31 14.44 -9.61 -63.88
CA VAL A 31 13.94 -9.72 -65.25
C VAL A 31 13.69 -11.17 -65.66
N GLN A 32 14.54 -12.11 -65.23
CA GLN A 32 14.41 -13.53 -65.57
C GLN A 32 13.29 -14.25 -64.82
N ALA A 33 13.07 -13.93 -63.54
CA ALA A 33 12.07 -14.59 -62.70
C ALA A 33 11.47 -13.61 -61.69
N PRO A 34 10.60 -12.67 -62.14
CA PRO A 34 10.09 -11.58 -61.31
C PRO A 34 9.32 -12.07 -60.08
N ASP A 35 8.53 -13.14 -60.20
CA ASP A 35 7.75 -13.70 -59.09
C ASP A 35 8.64 -14.29 -58.00
N VAL A 36 9.72 -14.98 -58.40
CA VAL A 36 10.69 -15.57 -57.48
C VAL A 36 11.49 -14.47 -56.77
N PHE A 37 11.94 -13.47 -57.51
CA PHE A 37 12.65 -12.32 -56.95
C PHE A 37 11.78 -11.54 -55.96
N MET A 38 10.52 -11.28 -56.30
CA MET A 38 9.56 -10.61 -55.42
C MET A 38 9.29 -11.43 -54.15
N PHE A 39 9.16 -12.75 -54.26
CA PHE A 39 9.00 -13.65 -53.12
C PHE A 39 10.20 -13.56 -52.16
N PHE A 40 11.42 -13.75 -52.65
CA PHE A 40 12.63 -13.66 -51.81
C PHE A 40 12.88 -12.25 -51.26
N SER A 41 12.61 -11.20 -52.03
CA SER A 41 12.74 -9.81 -51.58
C SER A 41 11.73 -9.47 -50.48
N SER A 42 10.51 -10.00 -50.59
CA SER A 42 9.48 -9.83 -49.55
C SER A 42 9.84 -10.55 -48.26
N ILE A 43 10.40 -11.77 -48.34
CA ILE A 43 10.91 -12.53 -47.19
C ILE A 43 12.09 -11.79 -46.55
N PHE A 44 13.02 -11.27 -47.34
CA PHE A 44 14.16 -10.51 -46.85
C PHE A 44 13.71 -9.22 -46.14
N LEU A 45 12.80 -8.45 -46.76
CA LEU A 45 12.23 -7.25 -46.15
C LEU A 45 11.50 -7.59 -44.84
N ALA A 46 10.72 -8.66 -44.82
CA ALA A 46 10.05 -9.13 -43.61
C ALA A 46 11.05 -9.49 -42.50
N ALA A 47 12.14 -10.19 -42.84
CA ALA A 47 13.20 -10.53 -41.90
C ALA A 47 13.91 -9.28 -41.33
N VAL A 48 14.21 -8.29 -42.18
CA VAL A 48 14.80 -7.00 -41.76
C VAL A 48 13.85 -6.23 -40.85
N LEU A 49 12.56 -6.17 -41.17
CA LEU A 49 11.56 -5.49 -40.33
C LEU A 49 11.39 -6.17 -38.97
N VAL A 50 11.40 -7.51 -38.94
CA VAL A 50 11.36 -8.29 -37.70
C VAL A 50 12.63 -8.02 -36.88
N ALA A 51 13.80 -8.07 -37.50
CA ALA A 51 15.07 -7.77 -36.84
C ALA A 51 15.12 -6.34 -36.28
N ALA A 52 14.71 -5.35 -37.07
CA ALA A 52 14.62 -3.95 -36.66
C ALA A 52 13.63 -3.77 -35.51
N PHE A 53 12.47 -4.44 -35.54
CA PHE A 53 11.48 -4.41 -34.47
C PHE A 53 12.06 -4.98 -33.16
N TRP A 54 12.72 -6.13 -33.19
CA TRP A 54 13.37 -6.72 -32.01
C TRP A 54 14.54 -5.87 -31.51
N MET A 55 15.31 -5.25 -32.41
CA MET A 55 16.41 -4.35 -32.04
C MET A 55 15.88 -3.08 -31.35
N LEU A 56 14.86 -2.43 -31.91
CA LEU A 56 14.25 -1.23 -31.34
C LEU A 56 13.59 -1.52 -29.98
N THR A 57 12.85 -2.61 -29.87
CA THR A 57 12.22 -3.02 -28.60
C THR A 57 13.26 -3.44 -27.55
N GLY A 58 14.35 -4.09 -27.97
CA GLY A 58 15.49 -4.45 -27.12
C GLY A 58 16.22 -3.21 -26.59
N MET A 59 16.57 -2.26 -27.46
CA MET A 59 17.19 -0.98 -27.08
C MET A 59 16.30 -0.18 -26.13
N GLY A 60 14.99 -0.14 -26.37
CA GLY A 60 14.03 0.52 -25.49
C GLY A 60 14.01 -0.09 -24.07
N LYS A 61 13.96 -1.42 -23.97
CA LYS A 61 14.02 -2.13 -22.69
C LYS A 61 15.35 -1.91 -21.98
N ALA A 62 16.47 -2.01 -22.69
CA ALA A 62 17.81 -1.77 -22.14
C ALA A 62 17.96 -0.33 -21.60
N SER A 63 17.48 0.66 -22.36
CA SER A 63 17.46 2.07 -21.93
C SER A 63 16.60 2.27 -20.67
N SER A 64 15.43 1.64 -20.60
CA SER A 64 14.58 1.70 -19.40
C SER A 64 15.28 1.09 -18.18
N MET A 65 15.85 -0.10 -18.32
CA MET A 65 16.59 -0.76 -17.24
C MET A 65 17.80 0.06 -16.78
N ALA A 66 18.54 0.66 -17.70
CA ALA A 66 19.67 1.54 -17.38
C ALA A 66 19.20 2.77 -16.60
N ARG A 67 18.12 3.45 -17.04
CA ARG A 67 17.54 4.59 -16.33
C ARG A 67 17.09 4.21 -14.91
N MET A 68 16.42 3.07 -14.76
CA MET A 68 15.99 2.56 -13.45
C MET A 68 17.18 2.27 -12.54
N ALA A 69 18.21 1.61 -13.06
CA ALA A 69 19.41 1.28 -12.30
C ALA A 69 20.18 2.54 -11.85
N LEU A 70 20.37 3.50 -12.76
CA LEU A 70 21.01 4.77 -12.46
C LEU A 70 20.20 5.59 -11.43
N ARG A 71 18.87 5.66 -11.58
CA ARG A 71 18.01 6.35 -10.62
C ARG A 71 18.06 5.69 -9.25
N GLY A 72 17.95 4.37 -9.20
CA GLY A 72 18.07 3.60 -7.96
C GLY A 72 19.40 3.84 -7.26
N GLN A 73 20.51 3.74 -7.98
CA GLN A 73 21.84 3.97 -7.41
C GLN A 73 22.03 5.43 -6.93
N ALA A 74 21.48 6.41 -7.67
CA ALA A 74 21.50 7.81 -7.24
C ALA A 74 20.73 8.00 -5.93
N LEU A 75 19.51 7.45 -5.83
CA LEU A 75 18.70 7.50 -4.60
C LEU A 75 19.42 6.86 -3.42
N LYS A 76 20.01 5.68 -3.63
CA LYS A 76 20.76 4.95 -2.61
C LYS A 76 21.96 5.74 -2.09
N ARG A 77 22.65 6.47 -2.98
CA ARG A 77 23.77 7.36 -2.60
C ARG A 77 23.32 8.59 -1.83
N SER A 78 22.14 9.12 -2.14
CA SER A 78 21.54 10.28 -1.46
C SER A 78 20.67 9.89 -0.25
N LYS A 79 20.51 8.60 0.06
CA LYS A 79 19.59 8.12 1.07
C LYS A 79 20.02 8.64 2.44
N ASP A 80 19.11 9.38 3.07
CA ASP A 80 19.27 9.90 4.42
C ASP A 80 18.40 9.13 5.43
N HIS A 81 18.17 9.74 6.60
CA HIS A 81 17.37 9.18 7.69
C HIS A 81 15.85 9.27 7.46
N ARG A 82 15.38 9.98 6.43
CA ARG A 82 13.94 10.12 6.12
C ARG A 82 13.39 8.84 5.53
N ALA A 83 12.08 8.64 5.59
CA ALA A 83 11.47 7.55 4.84
C ALA A 83 11.58 7.85 3.33
N LEU A 84 11.96 6.87 2.52
CA LEU A 84 11.99 6.97 1.06
C LEU A 84 10.84 6.14 0.47
N VAL A 85 9.90 6.82 -0.17
CA VAL A 85 8.74 6.22 -0.85
C VAL A 85 8.94 6.32 -2.36
N LEU A 86 8.78 5.20 -3.05
CA LEU A 86 8.78 5.16 -4.51
C LEU A 86 7.35 5.09 -5.05
N ILE A 87 7.01 5.99 -5.97
CA ILE A 87 5.80 5.91 -6.78
C ILE A 87 6.18 5.37 -8.15
N ALA A 88 5.83 4.11 -8.41
CA ALA A 88 5.99 3.49 -9.72
C ALA A 88 4.97 4.05 -10.74
N GLU A 89 5.02 3.57 -11.98
CA GLU A 89 4.01 3.91 -12.99
C GLU A 89 2.60 3.54 -12.52
N ILE A 90 1.66 4.49 -12.69
CA ILE A 90 0.23 4.30 -12.43
C ILE A 90 -0.49 4.20 -13.78
N GLU A 91 -1.02 3.02 -14.10
CA GLU A 91 -1.74 2.80 -15.35
C GLU A 91 -3.00 3.70 -15.41
N GLY A 92 -3.19 4.43 -16.50
CA GLY A 92 -4.31 5.38 -16.63
C GLY A 92 -4.16 6.70 -15.84
N GLY A 93 -3.03 6.91 -15.17
CA GLY A 93 -2.73 8.10 -14.36
C GLY A 93 -1.93 9.21 -15.06
N GLY A 94 -1.09 8.86 -16.02
CA GLY A 94 -0.16 9.82 -16.64
C GLY A 94 0.88 10.37 -15.65
N SER A 95 1.68 11.34 -16.09
CA SER A 95 2.69 12.00 -15.25
C SER A 95 2.07 12.89 -14.16
N LEU A 96 0.96 13.56 -14.49
CA LEU A 96 0.27 14.48 -13.58
C LEU A 96 -0.21 13.78 -12.31
N LEU A 97 -0.89 12.63 -12.42
CA LEU A 97 -1.39 11.93 -11.24
C LEU A 97 -0.26 11.53 -10.29
N ARG A 98 0.87 11.07 -10.81
CA ARG A 98 2.00 10.69 -9.97
C ARG A 98 2.61 11.89 -9.26
N GLN A 99 2.64 13.05 -9.92
CA GLN A 99 3.08 14.30 -9.31
C GLN A 99 2.12 14.76 -8.22
N GLU A 100 0.81 14.71 -8.46
CA GLU A 100 -0.22 15.03 -7.46
C GLU A 100 -0.16 14.08 -6.26
N MET A 101 0.04 12.77 -6.50
CA MET A 101 0.25 11.78 -5.45
C MET A 101 1.50 12.10 -4.63
N LYS A 102 2.60 12.46 -5.30
CA LYS A 102 3.83 12.86 -4.63
C LYS A 102 3.60 14.03 -3.67
N GLU A 103 2.99 15.10 -4.15
CA GLU A 103 2.68 16.29 -3.35
C GLU A 103 1.74 15.94 -2.18
N ALA A 104 0.69 15.17 -2.43
CA ALA A 104 -0.23 14.71 -1.39
C ALA A 104 0.48 13.92 -0.27
N ILE A 105 1.48 13.10 -0.63
CA ILE A 105 2.27 12.31 0.32
C ILE A 105 3.21 13.23 1.08
N GLU A 106 4.01 14.06 0.40
CA GLU A 106 4.97 14.96 1.03
C GLU A 106 4.28 15.92 2.02
N ASP A 107 3.10 16.43 1.68
CA ASP A 107 2.34 17.37 2.52
C ASP A 107 1.73 16.72 3.78
N ASN A 108 1.44 15.41 3.76
CA ASN A 108 0.66 14.75 4.82
C ASN A 108 1.42 13.65 5.58
N PHE A 109 2.55 13.15 5.07
CA PHE A 109 3.25 12.01 5.67
C PHE A 109 3.73 12.27 7.10
N GLY A 110 4.21 13.48 7.37
CA GLY A 110 4.70 13.88 8.69
C GLY A 110 3.65 13.71 9.80
N MET A 111 2.36 13.84 9.47
CA MET A 111 1.24 13.63 10.40
C MET A 111 1.23 12.22 10.99
N PHE A 112 1.76 11.22 10.26
CA PHE A 112 1.73 9.81 10.64
C PHE A 112 3.12 9.23 10.95
N SER A 113 4.16 10.07 10.94
CA SER A 113 5.56 9.65 11.10
C SER A 113 6.34 10.55 12.07
N PHE A 114 5.70 11.00 13.16
CA PHE A 114 6.31 11.87 14.16
C PHE A 114 6.96 13.14 13.60
N GLU A 115 6.31 13.78 12.63
CA GLU A 115 6.77 15.00 11.97
C GLU A 115 8.10 14.83 11.21
N GLN A 116 8.48 13.59 10.91
CA GLN A 116 9.62 13.33 10.06
C GLN A 116 9.21 13.47 8.60
N ASP A 117 10.00 14.24 7.86
CA ASP A 117 9.83 14.40 6.43
C ASP A 117 9.99 13.07 5.70
N VAL A 118 9.32 12.98 4.56
CA VAL A 118 9.44 11.88 3.61
C VAL A 118 10.16 12.38 2.36
N GLN A 119 10.96 11.51 1.76
CA GLN A 119 11.44 11.70 0.40
C GLN A 119 10.56 10.85 -0.52
N VAL A 120 9.95 11.48 -1.53
CA VAL A 120 9.13 10.76 -2.51
C VAL A 120 9.76 10.84 -3.89
N ASP A 121 10.00 9.68 -4.49
CA ASP A 121 10.58 9.57 -5.85
C ASP A 121 9.58 8.98 -6.84
N LEU A 122 9.48 9.61 -8.03
CA LEU A 122 8.73 9.08 -9.15
C LEU A 122 9.60 8.05 -9.89
N PHE A 123 9.57 6.81 -9.43
CA PHE A 123 10.46 5.77 -9.90
C PHE A 123 9.97 5.20 -11.25
N PRO A 124 10.82 5.15 -12.29
CA PRO A 124 10.39 4.79 -13.65
C PRO A 124 10.28 3.26 -13.85
N ILE A 125 9.60 2.56 -12.95
CA ILE A 125 9.31 1.13 -13.05
C ILE A 125 7.84 0.91 -13.41
N LYS A 126 7.57 -0.01 -14.34
CA LYS A 126 6.21 -0.44 -14.67
C LYS A 126 5.97 -1.84 -14.12
N LEU A 127 5.23 -1.90 -13.01
CA LEU A 127 4.83 -3.15 -12.38
C LEU A 127 3.43 -3.56 -12.85
N LYS A 128 3.22 -4.86 -13.07
CA LYS A 128 1.91 -5.37 -13.46
C LYS A 128 0.89 -5.18 -12.33
N THR A 129 -0.30 -4.69 -12.67
CA THR A 129 -1.41 -4.63 -11.72
C THR A 129 -2.31 -5.84 -11.88
N VAL A 130 -2.32 -6.73 -10.89
CA VAL A 130 -3.18 -7.92 -10.87
C VAL A 130 -4.32 -7.76 -9.87
N SER A 131 -5.37 -8.57 -10.06
CA SER A 131 -6.51 -8.63 -9.14
C SER A 131 -6.06 -9.10 -7.73
N PRO A 132 -6.73 -8.65 -6.66
CA PRO A 132 -6.60 -9.23 -5.33
C PRO A 132 -6.75 -10.76 -5.31
N ARG A 133 -7.61 -11.30 -6.19
CA ARG A 133 -7.89 -12.74 -6.31
C ARG A 133 -6.97 -13.50 -7.27
N ALA A 134 -5.94 -12.83 -7.81
CA ALA A 134 -4.98 -13.49 -8.69
C ALA A 134 -4.16 -14.55 -7.93
N HIS A 135 -3.63 -15.53 -8.67
CA HIS A 135 -2.85 -16.62 -8.08
C HIS A 135 -1.69 -16.07 -7.21
N PRO A 136 -1.49 -16.58 -5.97
CA PRO A 136 -0.51 -16.04 -5.03
C PRO A 136 0.91 -15.94 -5.59
N GLU A 137 1.34 -16.92 -6.40
CA GLU A 137 2.65 -16.87 -7.05
C GLU A 137 2.81 -15.71 -8.03
N THR A 138 1.76 -15.34 -8.76
CA THR A 138 1.81 -14.20 -9.69
C THR A 138 2.01 -12.91 -8.91
N ARG A 139 1.27 -12.73 -7.81
CA ARG A 139 1.44 -11.60 -6.89
C ARG A 139 2.84 -11.57 -6.31
N ARG A 140 3.36 -12.73 -5.87
CA ARG A 140 4.72 -12.86 -5.32
C ARG A 140 5.79 -12.48 -6.34
N ARG A 141 5.69 -12.90 -7.60
CA ARG A 141 6.65 -12.51 -8.65
C ARG A 141 6.71 -10.99 -8.84
N ILE A 142 5.55 -10.33 -8.87
CA ILE A 142 5.48 -8.86 -8.97
C ILE A 142 6.07 -8.20 -7.72
N ALA A 143 5.82 -8.78 -6.55
CA ALA A 143 6.36 -8.30 -5.28
C ALA A 143 7.89 -8.43 -5.19
N VAL A 144 8.47 -9.49 -5.77
CA VAL A 144 9.93 -9.65 -5.90
C VAL A 144 10.50 -8.59 -6.82
N GLU A 145 9.87 -8.34 -7.98
CA GLU A 145 10.30 -7.28 -8.90
C GLU A 145 10.25 -5.89 -8.24
N ALA A 146 9.19 -5.61 -7.47
CA ALA A 146 9.08 -4.40 -6.65
C ALA A 146 10.16 -4.36 -5.55
N GLY A 147 10.45 -5.50 -4.93
CA GLY A 147 11.52 -5.68 -3.94
C GLY A 147 12.91 -5.34 -4.48
N GLU A 148 13.23 -5.80 -5.70
CA GLU A 148 14.50 -5.43 -6.35
C GLU A 148 14.65 -3.91 -6.52
N ALA A 149 13.55 -3.20 -6.84
CA ALA A 149 13.57 -1.74 -6.93
C ALA A 149 13.85 -1.08 -5.57
N LEU A 150 13.26 -1.60 -4.49
CA LEU A 150 13.51 -1.16 -3.12
C LEU A 150 14.98 -1.39 -2.72
N GLU A 151 15.55 -2.57 -2.98
CA GLU A 151 16.94 -2.90 -2.64
C GLU A 151 17.96 -2.02 -3.39
N ARG A 152 17.70 -1.76 -4.68
CA ARG A 152 18.57 -0.93 -5.53
C ARG A 152 18.57 0.54 -5.11
N SER A 153 17.43 1.03 -4.61
CA SER A 153 17.26 2.43 -4.19
C SER A 153 17.45 2.67 -2.70
N ALA A 154 17.51 1.61 -1.89
CA ALA A 154 17.39 1.67 -0.44
C ALA A 154 16.10 2.38 0.02
N ALA A 155 15.01 2.20 -0.74
CA ALA A 155 13.70 2.73 -0.40
C ALA A 155 12.98 1.86 0.63
N ASP A 156 12.13 2.48 1.44
CA ASP A 156 11.37 1.81 2.49
C ASP A 156 10.07 1.20 1.94
N VAL A 157 9.43 1.90 1.01
CA VAL A 157 8.10 1.55 0.48
C VAL A 157 8.02 1.84 -1.01
N ILE A 158 7.32 0.99 -1.76
CA ILE A 158 6.95 1.24 -3.16
C ILE A 158 5.45 1.07 -3.35
N VAL A 159 4.86 1.99 -4.10
CA VAL A 159 3.43 1.98 -4.47
C VAL A 159 3.27 2.02 -5.99
N TRP A 160 2.37 1.20 -6.50
CA TRP A 160 2.00 1.14 -7.91
C TRP A 160 0.52 0.82 -8.08
N GLY A 161 -0.04 0.99 -9.26
CA GLY A 161 -1.46 0.76 -9.42
C GLY A 161 -2.04 1.18 -10.76
N LYS A 162 -3.36 1.26 -10.77
CA LYS A 162 -4.12 1.69 -11.94
C LYS A 162 -5.29 2.57 -11.52
N ARG A 163 -5.59 3.59 -12.32
CA ARG A 163 -6.81 4.39 -12.22
C ARG A 163 -7.83 3.88 -13.24
N ASN A 164 -9.03 3.54 -12.77
CA ASN A 164 -10.12 3.17 -13.67
C ASN A 164 -10.84 4.41 -14.23
N MET A 165 -11.74 4.20 -15.20
CA MET A 165 -12.48 5.28 -15.86
C MET A 165 -13.44 6.03 -14.92
N LEU A 166 -13.86 5.41 -13.81
CA LEU A 166 -14.73 6.04 -12.80
C LEU A 166 -13.95 6.91 -11.81
N GLY A 167 -12.62 6.98 -11.95
CA GLY A 167 -11.75 7.73 -11.04
C GLY A 167 -11.47 7.02 -9.72
N LYS A 168 -11.63 5.70 -9.65
CA LYS A 168 -11.12 4.89 -8.53
C LYS A 168 -9.69 4.47 -8.86
N ILE A 169 -8.77 4.76 -7.95
CA ILE A 169 -7.38 4.31 -8.05
C ILE A 169 -7.25 3.04 -7.20
N GLU A 170 -6.82 1.96 -7.84
CA GLU A 170 -6.45 0.72 -7.16
C GLU A 170 -4.93 0.69 -7.00
N LEU A 171 -4.46 0.76 -5.77
CA LEU A 171 -3.06 0.80 -5.42
C LEU A 171 -2.63 -0.53 -4.78
N ARG A 172 -1.36 -0.83 -4.97
CA ARG A 172 -0.62 -1.93 -4.38
C ARG A 172 0.59 -1.34 -3.70
N ILE A 173 0.87 -1.81 -2.49
CA ILE A 173 1.97 -1.35 -1.68
C ILE A 173 2.76 -2.55 -1.16
N THR A 174 4.07 -2.44 -1.19
CA THR A 174 4.96 -3.44 -0.61
C THR A 174 6.19 -2.78 -0.01
N THR A 175 6.84 -3.52 0.89
CA THR A 175 8.10 -3.18 1.54
C THR A 175 9.06 -4.37 1.36
N LEU A 176 10.31 -4.17 1.72
CA LEU A 176 11.21 -5.33 1.86
C LEU A 176 10.69 -6.24 2.99
N PRO A 177 10.66 -7.56 2.77
CA PRO A 177 10.25 -8.49 3.80
C PRO A 177 11.28 -8.49 4.93
N GLY A 178 10.79 -8.70 6.16
CA GLY A 178 11.69 -9.05 7.27
C GLY A 178 12.42 -10.37 6.99
N TYR A 179 13.56 -10.58 7.65
CA TYR A 179 14.35 -11.80 7.49
C TYR A 179 13.50 -13.07 7.60
N GLY A 180 13.57 -13.95 6.59
CA GLY A 180 12.80 -15.19 6.53
C GLY A 180 11.31 -15.05 6.18
N ARG A 181 10.81 -13.85 5.84
CA ARG A 181 9.43 -13.63 5.40
C ARG A 181 9.34 -13.54 3.88
N THR A 182 8.16 -13.81 3.35
CA THR A 182 7.88 -13.65 1.91
C THR A 182 7.42 -12.22 1.60
N HIS A 183 7.68 -11.77 0.38
CA HIS A 183 7.12 -10.50 -0.09
C HIS A 183 5.59 -10.56 -0.10
N GLU A 184 4.97 -9.61 0.59
CA GLU A 184 3.54 -9.45 0.65
C GLU A 184 3.13 -8.13 -0.02
N VAL A 185 2.06 -8.19 -0.81
CA VAL A 185 1.50 -7.02 -1.48
C VAL A 185 0.16 -6.75 -0.84
N GLN A 186 0.04 -5.59 -0.20
CA GLN A 186 -1.24 -5.11 0.28
C GLN A 186 -1.92 -4.32 -0.84
N ASP A 187 -3.19 -4.58 -1.06
CA ASP A 187 -4.03 -3.81 -1.98
C ASP A 187 -4.80 -2.77 -1.19
N PHE A 188 -5.08 -1.61 -1.77
CA PHE A 188 -6.09 -0.67 -1.27
C PHE A 188 -6.60 0.19 -2.42
N SER A 189 -7.69 0.92 -2.20
CA SER A 189 -8.22 1.80 -3.24
C SER A 189 -8.72 3.12 -2.68
N LEU A 190 -8.64 4.15 -3.51
CA LEU A 190 -9.04 5.52 -3.19
C LEU A 190 -9.92 6.09 -4.30
N GLY A 191 -10.87 6.95 -3.94
CA GLY A 191 -11.62 7.78 -4.86
C GLY A 191 -10.82 9.01 -5.25
N TRP A 192 -10.35 9.08 -6.50
CA TRP A 192 -9.50 10.16 -7.01
C TRP A 192 -9.69 10.30 -8.53
N LYS A 193 -10.64 11.17 -8.91
CA LYS A 193 -11.06 11.35 -10.29
C LYS A 193 -10.02 12.14 -11.10
N VAL A 194 -9.95 13.45 -10.88
CA VAL A 194 -9.07 14.38 -11.60
C VAL A 194 -8.68 15.50 -10.63
N GLY A 195 -7.42 15.95 -10.71
CA GLY A 195 -6.91 17.00 -9.85
C GLY A 195 -6.59 16.49 -8.44
N ARG A 196 -6.21 17.42 -7.58
CA ARG A 196 -5.93 17.14 -6.17
C ARG A 196 -7.24 16.76 -5.44
N PRO A 197 -7.32 15.57 -4.80
CA PRO A 197 -8.54 15.05 -4.19
C PRO A 197 -8.76 15.71 -2.83
N ASP A 198 -9.87 15.38 -2.18
CA ASP A 198 -10.17 15.88 -0.84
C ASP A 198 -9.03 15.55 0.14
N GLU A 199 -8.81 16.45 1.11
CA GLU A 199 -7.70 16.36 2.06
C GLU A 199 -7.71 15.03 2.84
N ALA A 200 -8.91 14.51 3.11
CA ALA A 200 -9.15 13.19 3.68
C ALA A 200 -8.48 12.05 2.89
N VAL A 201 -8.67 12.02 1.58
CA VAL A 201 -8.12 11.00 0.68
C VAL A 201 -6.60 11.13 0.60
N GLN A 202 -6.08 12.37 0.58
CA GLN A 202 -4.64 12.62 0.60
C GLN A 202 -4.00 12.09 1.89
N ARG A 203 -4.60 12.38 3.05
CA ARG A 203 -4.15 11.88 4.35
C ARG A 203 -4.26 10.36 4.44
N ALA A 204 -5.32 9.76 3.90
CA ALA A 204 -5.46 8.30 3.88
C ALA A 204 -4.36 7.62 3.05
N LEU A 205 -3.99 8.21 1.90
CA LEU A 205 -2.83 7.76 1.11
C LEU A 205 -1.53 7.87 1.90
N ALA A 206 -1.29 9.04 2.51
CA ALA A 206 -0.08 9.28 3.30
C ALA A 206 0.01 8.33 4.51
N PHE A 207 -1.10 8.08 5.20
CA PHE A 207 -1.19 7.10 6.28
C PHE A 207 -0.83 5.69 5.80
N ALA A 208 -1.42 5.22 4.68
CA ALA A 208 -1.15 3.88 4.16
C ALA A 208 0.35 3.66 3.91
N LEU A 209 1.04 4.69 3.39
CA LEU A 209 2.47 4.65 3.11
C LEU A 209 3.31 4.78 4.39
N ALA A 210 2.95 5.69 5.30
CA ALA A 210 3.64 5.88 6.57
C ALA A 210 3.55 4.62 7.44
N ARG A 211 2.37 3.99 7.53
CA ARG A 211 2.13 2.72 8.23
C ARG A 211 3.08 1.62 7.77
N LYS A 212 3.40 1.56 6.48
CA LYS A 212 4.35 0.59 5.92
C LYS A 212 5.80 0.98 6.12
N ALA A 213 6.13 2.25 5.93
CA ALA A 213 7.50 2.74 6.10
C ALA A 213 7.95 2.64 7.56
N ARG A 214 7.06 3.02 8.49
CA ARG A 214 7.31 3.14 9.92
C ARG A 214 6.06 2.74 10.69
N PRO A 215 5.90 1.46 11.07
CA PRO A 215 4.71 0.99 11.79
C PRO A 215 4.72 1.43 13.27
N VAL A 216 4.65 2.74 13.50
CA VAL A 216 4.74 3.37 14.83
C VAL A 216 3.68 2.81 15.79
N LEU A 217 2.45 2.69 15.32
CA LEU A 217 1.29 2.33 16.15
C LEU A 217 1.08 0.83 16.31
N HIS A 218 1.98 -0.01 15.77
CA HIS A 218 2.01 -1.43 16.12
C HIS A 218 2.47 -1.65 17.57
N ARG A 219 3.31 -0.75 18.11
CA ARG A 219 3.80 -0.78 19.49
C ARG A 219 3.75 0.61 20.13
N PRO A 220 2.55 1.16 20.35
CA PRO A 220 2.41 2.51 20.88
C PRO A 220 3.04 2.65 22.29
N GLN A 221 3.11 1.56 23.05
CA GLN A 221 3.76 1.54 24.37
C GLN A 221 5.26 1.92 24.34
N ASP A 222 5.94 1.75 23.21
CA ASP A 222 7.37 2.04 23.07
C ASP A 222 7.65 3.55 22.99
N TYR A 223 6.61 4.38 22.80
CA TYR A 223 6.71 5.82 22.61
C TYR A 223 6.05 6.60 23.74
N LYS A 224 6.57 7.79 24.06
CA LYS A 224 5.96 8.68 25.06
C LYS A 224 4.61 9.23 24.57
N PRO A 225 3.62 9.48 25.45
CA PRO A 225 2.30 9.98 25.07
C PRO A 225 2.35 11.26 24.23
N GLU A 226 3.24 12.20 24.56
CA GLU A 226 3.34 13.50 23.87
C GLU A 226 3.76 13.35 22.40
N ARG A 227 4.52 12.29 22.08
CA ARG A 227 4.92 11.97 20.70
C ARG A 227 3.81 11.28 19.93
N LEU A 228 2.97 10.49 20.59
CA LEU A 228 1.87 9.78 19.96
C LEU A 228 0.66 10.69 19.68
N GLN A 229 0.43 11.68 20.55
CA GLN A 229 -0.77 12.51 20.49
C GLN A 229 -1.02 13.13 19.11
N PRO A 230 -0.05 13.77 18.43
CA PRO A 230 -0.30 14.34 17.11
C PRO A 230 -0.71 13.31 16.06
N ILE A 231 -0.14 12.10 16.14
CA ILE A 231 -0.47 11.00 15.21
C ILE A 231 -1.90 10.52 15.46
N VAL A 232 -2.27 10.30 16.73
CA VAL A 232 -3.62 9.85 17.09
C VAL A 232 -4.66 10.91 16.73
N GLU A 233 -4.36 12.19 16.92
CA GLU A 233 -5.21 13.31 16.48
C GLU A 233 -5.31 13.41 14.95
N GLY A 234 -4.23 13.08 14.23
CA GLY A 234 -4.25 12.97 12.78
C GLY A 234 -5.17 11.84 12.30
N LEU A 235 -5.09 10.67 12.95
CA LEU A 235 -5.95 9.53 12.66
C LEU A 235 -7.40 9.73 13.07
N ASP A 236 -7.66 10.46 14.14
CA ASP A 236 -9.02 10.83 14.59
C ASP A 236 -9.80 11.52 13.46
N LYS A 237 -9.12 12.37 12.67
CA LYS A 237 -9.70 13.03 11.49
C LYS A 237 -10.03 12.06 10.35
N LEU A 238 -9.46 10.86 10.36
CA LEU A 238 -9.68 9.83 9.35
C LEU A 238 -10.73 8.79 9.76
N VAL A 239 -10.98 8.62 11.06
CA VAL A 239 -11.95 7.63 11.59
C VAL A 239 -13.39 7.95 11.17
N ASP A 240 -13.71 9.24 10.96
CA ASP A 240 -15.04 9.68 10.52
C ASP A 240 -15.18 9.68 8.99
N LEU A 241 -14.16 9.23 8.25
CA LEU A 241 -14.26 9.13 6.79
C LEU A 241 -15.26 8.06 6.39
N ARG A 242 -16.15 8.42 5.48
CA ARG A 242 -17.06 7.45 4.88
C ARG A 242 -16.26 6.48 4.00
N PRO A 243 -16.44 5.15 4.15
CA PRO A 243 -15.77 4.14 3.32
C PRO A 243 -16.04 4.22 1.81
N VAL A 244 -16.85 5.18 1.34
CA VAL A 244 -17.10 5.37 -0.11
C VAL A 244 -15.85 5.86 -0.83
N GLU A 245 -15.00 6.63 -0.14
CA GLU A 245 -13.80 7.25 -0.73
C GLU A 245 -12.54 6.40 -0.56
N ILE A 246 -12.54 5.43 0.35
CA ILE A 246 -11.39 4.58 0.66
C ILE A 246 -11.82 3.12 0.77
N SER A 247 -10.97 2.16 0.41
CA SER A 247 -11.32 0.75 0.58
C SER A 247 -11.52 0.36 2.05
N GLU A 248 -12.42 -0.58 2.28
CA GLU A 248 -12.73 -1.12 3.61
C GLU A 248 -11.48 -1.57 4.36
N ASN A 249 -10.56 -2.27 3.70
CA ASN A 249 -9.33 -2.71 4.35
C ASN A 249 -8.40 -1.57 4.81
N LEU A 250 -8.35 -0.45 4.08
CA LEU A 250 -7.61 0.74 4.51
C LEU A 250 -8.31 1.42 5.69
N TYR A 251 -9.64 1.47 5.65
CA TYR A 251 -10.43 1.97 6.78
C TYR A 251 -10.23 1.12 8.05
N LEU A 252 -10.17 -0.21 7.92
CA LEU A 252 -9.87 -1.11 9.04
C LEU A 252 -8.44 -0.91 9.58
N ASP A 253 -7.45 -0.66 8.72
CA ASP A 253 -6.11 -0.29 9.15
C ASP A 253 -6.09 1.02 9.96
N ILE A 254 -6.84 2.04 9.52
CA ILE A 254 -7.00 3.32 10.22
C ILE A 254 -7.64 3.09 11.59
N LEU A 255 -8.76 2.36 11.65
CA LEU A 255 -9.46 2.06 12.91
C LEU A 255 -8.56 1.31 13.88
N SER A 256 -7.80 0.32 13.39
CA SER A 256 -6.92 -0.49 14.24
C SER A 256 -5.79 0.34 14.85
N ASP A 257 -5.07 1.13 14.04
CA ASP A 257 -3.97 1.96 14.53
C ASP A 257 -4.46 3.10 15.41
N PHE A 258 -5.56 3.74 15.03
CA PHE A 258 -6.19 4.77 15.84
C PHE A 258 -6.58 4.23 17.21
N ALA A 259 -7.25 3.07 17.26
CA ALA A 259 -7.65 2.44 18.51
C ALA A 259 -6.46 2.11 19.41
N SER A 260 -5.39 1.50 18.87
CA SER A 260 -4.19 1.17 19.66
C SER A 260 -3.51 2.43 20.19
N GLY A 261 -3.41 3.48 19.37
CA GLY A 261 -2.87 4.78 19.77
C GLY A 261 -3.71 5.47 20.84
N ALA A 262 -5.02 5.56 20.62
CA ALA A 262 -5.98 6.17 21.55
C ALA A 262 -6.06 5.41 22.88
N LEU A 263 -6.05 4.07 22.87
CA LEU A 263 -5.97 3.26 24.09
C LEU A 263 -4.70 3.62 24.87
N SER A 264 -3.56 3.71 24.18
CA SER A 264 -2.28 4.00 24.80
C SER A 264 -2.20 5.41 25.42
N LEU A 265 -2.75 6.41 24.72
CA LEU A 265 -2.92 7.77 25.27
C LEU A 265 -3.92 7.80 26.42
N GLY A 266 -5.00 7.03 26.29
CA GLY A 266 -6.02 6.85 27.31
C GLY A 266 -5.40 6.34 28.59
N GLU A 267 -4.75 5.18 28.57
CA GLU A 267 -4.13 4.54 29.74
C GLU A 267 -3.03 5.39 30.39
N ARG A 268 -2.18 6.06 29.60
CA ARG A 268 -0.98 6.76 30.11
C ARG A 268 -1.15 8.26 30.33
N GLY A 269 -1.89 8.93 29.47
CA GLY A 269 -2.09 10.38 29.49
C GLY A 269 -3.31 10.86 30.27
N GLY A 270 -4.07 9.95 30.91
CA GLY A 270 -5.14 10.30 31.85
C GLY A 270 -6.47 10.78 31.22
N HIS A 271 -6.55 10.98 29.91
CA HIS A 271 -7.79 11.48 29.29
C HIS A 271 -8.79 10.36 28.99
N ILE A 272 -9.95 10.39 29.66
CA ILE A 272 -11.10 9.48 29.43
C ILE A 272 -11.56 9.51 27.97
N LYS A 273 -11.52 10.69 27.32
CA LYS A 273 -11.95 10.85 25.91
C LYS A 273 -11.29 9.83 24.97
N TRP A 274 -10.01 9.53 25.17
CA TRP A 274 -9.26 8.62 24.29
C TRP A 274 -9.65 7.15 24.52
N LEU A 275 -10.00 6.77 25.75
CA LEU A 275 -10.50 5.43 26.05
C LEU A 275 -11.87 5.21 25.38
N SER A 276 -12.77 6.20 25.45
CA SER A 276 -14.08 6.12 24.77
C SER A 276 -13.94 6.05 23.25
N LYS A 277 -13.05 6.86 22.65
CA LYS A 277 -12.78 6.80 21.20
C LYS A 277 -12.13 5.48 20.77
N ALA A 278 -11.22 4.92 21.57
CA ALA A 278 -10.64 3.61 21.30
C ALA A 278 -11.70 2.49 21.30
N LEU A 279 -12.67 2.55 22.23
CA LEU A 279 -13.80 1.61 22.28
C LEU A 279 -14.66 1.69 21.03
N ASP A 280 -15.07 2.90 20.63
CA ASP A 280 -15.87 3.12 19.43
C ASP A 280 -15.15 2.60 18.17
N ALA A 281 -13.87 2.95 17.99
CA ALA A 281 -13.09 2.48 16.85
C ALA A 281 -12.91 0.95 16.82
N ARG A 282 -12.66 0.31 17.98
CA ARG A 282 -12.58 -1.16 18.05
C ARG A 282 -13.91 -1.85 17.82
N GLN A 283 -15.02 -1.25 18.26
CA GLN A 283 -16.33 -1.80 17.97
C GLN A 283 -16.61 -1.76 16.47
N ARG A 284 -16.40 -0.61 15.81
CA ARG A 284 -16.50 -0.49 14.34
C ARG A 284 -15.59 -1.48 13.61
N TYR A 285 -14.38 -1.73 14.12
CA TYR A 285 -13.45 -2.73 13.56
C TYR A 285 -14.01 -4.16 13.70
N LEU A 286 -14.58 -4.49 14.86
CA LEU A 286 -15.17 -5.81 15.11
C LEU A 286 -16.43 -6.09 14.29
N ASP A 287 -17.15 -5.06 13.83
CA ASP A 287 -18.30 -5.23 12.96
C ASP A 287 -17.91 -5.82 11.57
N ALA A 288 -16.63 -5.72 11.18
CA ALA A 288 -16.10 -6.24 9.92
C ALA A 288 -15.13 -7.42 10.07
N VAL A 289 -14.69 -7.74 11.29
CA VAL A 289 -13.72 -8.82 11.56
C VAL A 289 -14.39 -9.95 12.32
N ASP A 290 -14.30 -11.16 11.77
CA ASP A 290 -14.92 -12.35 12.33
C ASP A 290 -13.92 -13.27 13.03
N ARG A 291 -14.34 -13.81 14.19
CA ARG A 291 -13.51 -14.71 15.01
C ARG A 291 -13.12 -16.00 14.28
N THR A 292 -13.95 -16.50 13.37
CA THR A 292 -13.70 -17.78 12.68
C THR A 292 -12.70 -17.61 11.54
N THR A 293 -12.71 -16.47 10.86
CA THR A 293 -11.82 -16.20 9.72
C THR A 293 -10.50 -15.56 10.13
N ASP A 294 -10.50 -14.71 11.17
CA ASP A 294 -9.30 -14.05 11.69
C ASP A 294 -9.34 -13.98 13.24
N PRO A 295 -9.12 -15.11 13.92
CA PRO A 295 -9.16 -15.18 15.39
C PRO A 295 -8.12 -14.30 16.06
N ILE A 296 -6.97 -14.05 15.41
CA ILE A 296 -5.88 -13.24 15.97
C ILE A 296 -6.28 -11.76 16.01
N SER A 297 -6.74 -11.21 14.89
CA SER A 297 -7.18 -9.81 14.83
C SER A 297 -8.40 -9.57 15.70
N TRP A 298 -9.36 -10.51 15.68
CA TRP A 298 -10.55 -10.45 16.53
C TRP A 298 -10.19 -10.48 18.02
N GLY A 299 -9.34 -11.42 18.43
CA GLY A 299 -8.87 -11.55 19.80
C GLY A 299 -8.09 -10.32 20.28
N SER A 300 -7.23 -9.76 19.42
CA SER A 300 -6.50 -8.52 19.70
C SER A 300 -7.44 -7.32 19.89
N ALA A 301 -8.48 -7.20 19.06
CA ALA A 301 -9.48 -6.14 19.21
C ALA A 301 -10.29 -6.28 20.51
N GLN A 302 -10.74 -7.49 20.87
CA GLN A 302 -11.42 -7.75 22.15
C GLN A 302 -10.52 -7.46 23.35
N GLN A 303 -9.22 -7.78 23.24
CA GLN A 303 -8.24 -7.48 24.28
C GLN A 303 -8.15 -5.97 24.54
N GLU A 304 -8.07 -5.17 23.47
CA GLU A 304 -7.98 -3.71 23.59
C GLU A 304 -9.27 -3.09 24.12
N ILE A 305 -10.45 -3.60 23.71
CA ILE A 305 -11.74 -3.20 24.31
C ILE A 305 -11.73 -3.48 25.81
N GLY A 306 -11.34 -4.68 26.21
CA GLY A 306 -11.32 -5.06 27.62
C GLY A 306 -10.34 -4.23 28.46
N ARG A 307 -9.18 -3.88 27.90
CA ARG A 307 -8.24 -2.92 28.52
C ARG A 307 -8.83 -1.52 28.66
N ALA A 308 -9.46 -1.00 27.61
CA ALA A 308 -10.09 0.32 27.63
C ALA A 308 -11.22 0.39 28.69
N LEU A 309 -12.09 -0.62 28.74
CA LEU A 309 -13.17 -0.74 29.73
C LEU A 309 -12.61 -0.85 31.15
N THR A 310 -11.56 -1.64 31.35
CA THR A 310 -10.90 -1.77 32.66
C THR A 310 -10.36 -0.42 33.13
N ALA A 311 -9.65 0.31 32.26
CA ALA A 311 -9.12 1.62 32.57
C ALA A 311 -10.21 2.67 32.84
N LEU A 312 -11.34 2.62 32.12
CA LEU A 312 -12.50 3.47 32.37
C LEU A 312 -13.13 3.16 33.72
N GLY A 313 -13.41 1.89 34.02
CA GLY A 313 -14.02 1.47 35.28
C GLY A 313 -13.13 1.76 36.50
N GLU A 314 -11.81 1.68 36.34
CA GLU A 314 -10.86 2.16 37.34
C GLU A 314 -11.01 3.66 37.61
N ARG A 315 -11.07 4.49 36.56
CA ARG A 315 -11.12 5.95 36.67
C ARG A 315 -12.45 6.51 37.14
N GLU A 316 -13.54 5.95 36.64
CA GLU A 316 -14.89 6.44 36.92
C GLU A 316 -15.49 5.78 38.17
N GLY A 317 -14.84 4.75 38.70
CA GLY A 317 -15.44 3.98 39.79
C GLY A 317 -16.59 3.10 39.32
N ALA A 318 -16.64 2.70 38.04
CA ALA A 318 -17.75 1.97 37.43
C ALA A 318 -17.52 0.45 37.42
N ARG A 319 -18.42 -0.32 38.06
CA ARG A 319 -18.29 -1.78 38.24
C ARG A 319 -18.59 -2.54 36.97
N ASP A 320 -19.70 -2.16 36.35
CA ASP A 320 -20.21 -2.68 35.09
C ASP A 320 -19.12 -2.67 34.01
N LYS A 321 -18.37 -1.56 33.88
CA LYS A 321 -17.23 -1.47 32.96
C LYS A 321 -16.10 -2.43 33.29
N LEU A 322 -15.80 -2.65 34.56
CA LEU A 322 -14.78 -3.63 34.98
C LEU A 322 -15.23 -5.07 34.70
N GLU A 323 -16.51 -5.39 34.94
CA GLU A 323 -17.08 -6.71 34.68
C GLU A 323 -17.14 -7.01 33.18
N GLU A 324 -17.57 -6.04 32.37
CA GLU A 324 -17.53 -6.15 30.92
C GLU A 324 -16.08 -6.26 30.42
N GLY A 325 -15.17 -5.44 30.95
CA GLY A 325 -13.74 -5.50 30.61
C GLY A 325 -13.14 -6.88 30.84
N ALA A 326 -13.40 -7.49 32.01
CA ALA A 326 -12.96 -8.85 32.31
C ALA A 326 -13.59 -9.90 31.37
N SER A 327 -14.87 -9.74 31.02
CA SER A 327 -15.55 -10.62 30.04
C SER A 327 -14.88 -10.57 28.66
N ARG A 328 -14.60 -9.37 28.15
CA ARG A 328 -13.91 -9.14 26.88
C ARG A 328 -12.50 -9.70 26.86
N LEU A 329 -11.77 -9.58 27.97
CA LEU A 329 -10.41 -10.13 28.11
C LEU A 329 -10.40 -11.66 28.14
N ARG A 330 -11.42 -12.31 28.72
CA ARG A 330 -11.59 -13.77 28.63
C ARG A 330 -11.83 -14.22 27.20
N LEU A 331 -12.73 -13.54 26.47
CA LEU A 331 -12.98 -13.81 25.05
C LEU A 331 -11.71 -13.67 24.20
N ALA A 332 -10.94 -12.61 24.45
CA ALA A 332 -9.65 -12.39 23.79
C ALA A 332 -8.67 -13.53 24.06
N MET A 333 -8.51 -13.92 25.33
CA MET A 333 -7.62 -15.00 25.73
C MET A 333 -8.01 -16.34 25.08
N ASP A 334 -9.30 -16.66 25.02
CA ASP A 334 -9.79 -17.90 24.40
C ASP A 334 -9.51 -17.93 22.90
N ALA A 335 -9.68 -16.80 22.21
CA ALA A 335 -9.33 -16.69 20.80
C ALA A 335 -7.82 -16.81 20.58
N LEU A 336 -7.00 -16.07 21.33
CA LEU A 336 -5.55 -15.97 21.12
C LEU A 336 -4.77 -17.23 21.54
N ARG A 337 -5.27 -17.99 22.52
CA ARG A 337 -4.68 -19.28 22.92
C ARG A 337 -4.81 -20.34 21.82
N SER A 338 -5.86 -20.26 21.00
CA SER A 338 -6.09 -21.20 19.92
C SER A 338 -5.18 -21.01 18.70
N THR A 339 -4.39 -19.92 18.66
CA THR A 339 -3.64 -19.47 17.48
C THR A 339 -2.12 -19.43 17.68
N ASP A 340 -1.58 -20.07 18.72
CA ASP A 340 -0.14 -20.03 19.11
C ASP A 340 0.44 -18.61 19.33
N SER A 341 -0.42 -17.59 19.50
CA SER A 341 -0.02 -16.20 19.75
C SER A 341 0.27 -15.96 21.24
N LEU A 342 1.31 -16.63 21.75
CA LEU A 342 1.66 -16.65 23.17
C LEU A 342 1.83 -15.25 23.78
N GLN A 343 2.45 -14.34 23.03
CA GLN A 343 2.69 -12.98 23.51
C GLN A 343 1.38 -12.19 23.70
N GLN A 344 0.44 -12.29 22.76
CA GLN A 344 -0.84 -11.58 22.87
C GLN A 344 -1.72 -12.22 23.96
N ALA A 345 -1.71 -13.56 24.07
CA ALA A 345 -2.41 -14.25 25.14
C ALA A 345 -1.89 -13.85 26.54
N GLU A 346 -0.57 -13.62 26.68
CA GLU A 346 0.02 -13.15 27.94
C GLU A 346 -0.43 -11.71 28.28
N VAL A 347 -0.46 -10.82 27.30
CA VAL A 347 -0.94 -9.44 27.49
C VAL A 347 -2.41 -9.44 27.94
N ALA A 348 -3.27 -10.24 27.29
CA ALA A 348 -4.66 -10.40 27.68
C ALA A 348 -4.80 -10.95 29.11
N LEU A 349 -3.99 -11.95 29.49
CA LEU A 349 -4.01 -12.54 30.83
C LEU A 349 -3.62 -11.52 31.91
N ARG A 350 -2.55 -10.74 31.70
CA ARG A 350 -2.12 -9.71 32.65
C ARG A 350 -3.20 -8.64 32.84
N ALA A 351 -3.84 -8.21 31.75
CA ALA A 351 -4.95 -7.27 31.81
C ALA A 351 -6.16 -7.85 32.55
N LEU A 352 -6.48 -9.14 32.34
CA LEU A 352 -7.58 -9.82 33.03
C LEU A 352 -7.35 -9.87 34.54
N GLN A 353 -6.14 -10.25 34.95
CA GLN A 353 -5.75 -10.29 36.36
C GLN A 353 -5.90 -8.92 37.02
N ARG A 354 -5.49 -7.85 36.34
CA ARG A 354 -5.67 -6.47 36.84
C ARG A 354 -7.14 -6.11 37.04
N ALA A 355 -8.00 -6.42 36.07
CA ALA A 355 -9.44 -6.15 36.17
C ALA A 355 -10.08 -6.91 37.36
N GLU A 356 -9.77 -8.20 37.49
CA GLU A 356 -10.27 -9.04 38.58
C GLU A 356 -9.77 -8.60 39.95
N GLN A 357 -8.49 -8.23 40.07
CA GLN A 357 -7.93 -7.69 41.31
C GLN A 357 -8.64 -6.41 41.73
N THR A 358 -8.91 -5.49 40.79
CA THR A 358 -9.63 -4.24 41.07
C THR A 358 -11.06 -4.51 41.55
N LEU A 359 -11.77 -5.43 40.90
CA LEU A 359 -13.10 -5.87 41.31
C LEU A 359 -13.09 -6.46 42.74
N GLN A 360 -12.11 -7.33 43.04
CA GLN A 360 -11.97 -7.94 44.35
C GLN A 360 -11.63 -6.92 45.44
N GLN A 361 -10.71 -5.99 45.17
CA GLN A 361 -10.34 -4.92 46.10
C GLN A 361 -11.54 -4.05 46.43
N ARG A 362 -12.29 -3.60 45.42
CA ARG A 362 -13.48 -2.75 45.64
C ARG A 362 -14.60 -3.47 46.35
N ARG A 363 -14.76 -4.78 46.12
CA ARG A 363 -15.70 -5.63 46.88
C ARG A 363 -15.33 -5.71 48.36
N ARG A 364 -14.03 -5.81 48.69
CA ARG A 364 -13.53 -5.91 50.08
C ARG A 364 -13.65 -4.59 50.85
N VAL A 365 -13.46 -3.46 50.18
CA VAL A 365 -13.44 -2.12 50.82
C VAL A 365 -14.85 -1.58 51.11
N GLY A 366 -15.92 -2.27 50.69
CA GLY A 366 -17.30 -1.85 50.98
C GLY A 366 -17.71 -0.52 50.33
N LEU A 367 -16.90 -0.01 49.38
CA LEU A 367 -17.25 1.16 48.58
C LEU A 367 -18.54 0.85 47.81
N ARG A 368 -19.64 1.53 48.20
CA ARG A 368 -20.84 1.57 47.35
C ARG A 368 -20.42 2.18 46.03
N TRP A 369 -20.52 1.37 44.99
CA TRP A 369 -20.40 1.83 43.61
C TRP A 369 -21.35 3.02 43.43
N PRO A 370 -20.89 4.19 42.95
CA PRO A 370 -21.82 5.22 42.51
C PRO A 370 -22.68 4.58 41.43
N GLY A 371 -23.99 4.51 41.70
CA GLY A 371 -24.97 3.83 40.87
C GLY A 371 -25.30 4.57 39.59
#